data_AF-A0A3M0XRB1-F1
#
_entry.id   AF-A0A3M0XRB1-F1
#
_cell.length_a   1.000
_cell.length_b   1.000
_cell.length_c   1.000
_cell.angle_alpha   90.00
_cell.angle_beta   90.00
_cell.angle_gamma   90.00
#
_symmetry.space_group_name_H-M   'P 1'
#
loop_
_entity.id
_entity.type
_entity.pdbx_description
1 polymer ?
#
loop_
_entity_poly.entity_id
_entity_poly.type
_entity_poly.pdbx_seq_one_letter_code
_entity_poly.pdbx_strand_id
1 'polypeptide(L)'
;MVAGGEIVHIDPQRLFVNAEVLGNITVTRDCIVQGATLKLQHPGTTVSFSPGVGADLFILSDAQLLAQGTLNDSIRFTSAASTPQPKDWGNIYLYGSNNLMEYCAVEYGNWAVKIEGNPSTSSGNTVRNCTMRHNDQGLRIHNTVATVENTTIEHNRHAYVILDNADVTIRNNLVQHNDRDGIYSSSSIIDLFDSRLEYNGEGDVSTIHGIYAGWSDDVALGPRFSIGDPNEGGYNTIRNNRGAGILLVSGATVLVGKKVGTNSYWAGNNSLHANGTKSGTYFGKDLYNGSSTTVLAEHNYWGGLCPPASSQLFGVVDTDVCLSVSPTGFLTADPGAQKPSGLSLGNGAIRMLSNTGSSVTTGKDPDTEIKEALIAQDKAVIAAQPDSPEAVAALRELYSLIRTDRADKLVERATVESYLDSLYTVHPSIDLSRTALQLLVVETRRKGKLERALSLSETALSELSGAAKSGVMFNLVFLYLSAGDLQRARDVASRYETAFPDDVSGIAFLQESVSQAVAAQEQTAAVAMPAARTSPG
;
A
#
# COMPACT_ATOMS: atom_id res chain seq x y z
N MET A 1 19.95 -29.53 3.39
CA MET A 1 18.79 -30.30 2.92
C MET A 1 18.04 -30.84 4.12
N VAL A 2 16.78 -30.45 4.28
CA VAL A 2 15.87 -31.07 5.25
C VAL A 2 14.88 -31.89 4.43
N ALA A 3 14.94 -33.22 4.54
CA ALA A 3 14.07 -34.14 3.82
C ALA A 3 12.86 -34.54 4.68
N GLY A 4 11.69 -34.60 4.05
CA GLY A 4 10.36 -34.81 4.64
C GLY A 4 10.28 -35.70 5.88
N GLY A 5 9.63 -35.14 6.90
CA GLY A 5 9.32 -35.70 8.21
C GLY A 5 8.67 -34.62 9.08
N GLU A 6 7.89 -35.01 10.08
CA GLU A 6 7.33 -34.09 11.07
C GLU A 6 8.49 -33.37 11.80
N ILE A 7 8.74 -32.10 11.47
CA ILE A 7 9.77 -31.32 12.16
C ILE A 7 9.16 -30.83 13.47
N VAL A 8 9.17 -31.71 14.47
CA VAL A 8 8.67 -31.44 15.82
C VAL A 8 9.61 -30.49 16.60
N HIS A 9 10.80 -30.17 16.09
CA HIS A 9 11.72 -29.26 16.78
C HIS A 9 12.52 -28.36 15.84
N ILE A 10 12.04 -27.12 15.65
CA ILE A 10 12.92 -25.97 15.39
C ILE A 10 13.19 -25.33 16.76
N ASP A 11 14.28 -25.73 17.40
CA ASP A 11 14.83 -25.02 18.57
C ASP A 11 14.96 -23.52 18.20
N PRO A 12 14.51 -22.56 19.04
CA PRO A 12 14.62 -21.13 18.79
C PRO A 12 16.05 -20.64 18.45
N GLN A 13 17.07 -21.51 18.56
CA GLN A 13 18.47 -21.20 18.22
C GLN A 13 19.02 -21.87 16.94
N ARG A 14 18.23 -22.54 16.10
CA ARG A 14 18.75 -23.09 14.82
C ARG A 14 18.19 -22.43 13.56
N LEU A 15 18.97 -21.45 13.11
CA LEU A 15 19.07 -20.91 11.75
C LEU A 15 18.92 -22.01 10.69
N PHE A 16 18.05 -21.77 9.71
CA PHE A 16 18.28 -22.28 8.36
C PHE A 16 19.47 -21.53 7.74
N VAL A 17 20.72 -21.87 8.09
CA VAL A 17 21.88 -21.40 7.34
C VAL A 17 21.82 -22.06 5.96
N ASN A 18 21.36 -21.33 4.93
CA ASN A 18 21.29 -21.80 3.54
C ASN A 18 20.53 -23.12 3.37
N ALA A 19 19.40 -23.30 4.06
CA ALA A 19 18.64 -24.53 3.96
C ALA A 19 17.69 -24.51 2.76
N GLU A 20 17.93 -25.46 1.86
CA GLU A 20 16.94 -25.91 0.88
C GLU A 20 16.04 -26.95 1.55
N VAL A 21 14.73 -26.65 1.54
CA VAL A 21 13.68 -27.55 2.03
C VAL A 21 13.26 -28.47 0.89
N LEU A 22 13.29 -29.78 1.15
CA LEU A 22 12.84 -30.83 0.23
C LEU A 22 11.56 -31.47 0.78
N GLY A 23 10.41 -31.12 0.20
CA GLY A 23 9.12 -31.71 0.53
C GLY A 23 8.37 -30.99 1.65
N ASN A 24 7.34 -31.65 2.20
CA ASN A 24 6.40 -31.00 3.10
C ASN A 24 6.96 -30.79 4.51
N ILE A 25 6.66 -29.64 5.10
CA ILE A 25 7.02 -29.24 6.47
C ILE A 25 5.76 -28.89 7.24
N THR A 26 5.78 -29.15 8.55
CA THR A 26 4.80 -28.62 9.50
C THR A 26 5.49 -27.74 10.54
N VAL A 27 5.03 -26.51 10.66
CA VAL A 27 5.46 -25.47 11.60
C VAL A 27 4.53 -25.52 12.81
N THR A 28 5.02 -26.04 13.93
CA THR A 28 4.21 -26.29 15.14
C THR A 28 4.29 -25.18 16.19
N ARG A 29 5.23 -24.24 16.00
CA ARG A 29 5.51 -23.06 16.80
C ARG A 29 6.24 -22.04 15.92
N ASP A 30 6.52 -20.86 16.45
CA ASP A 30 7.28 -19.84 15.74
C ASP A 30 8.61 -20.36 15.19
N CYS A 31 8.88 -20.02 13.94
CA CYS A 31 10.11 -20.33 13.23
C CYS A 31 10.85 -19.02 12.92
N ILE A 32 12.11 -18.91 13.33
CA ILE A 32 12.91 -17.70 13.11
C ILE A 32 14.08 -18.01 12.17
N VAL A 33 14.21 -17.20 11.11
CA VAL A 33 15.31 -17.23 10.15
C VAL A 33 16.10 -15.94 10.32
N GLN A 34 17.37 -16.07 10.69
CA GLN A 34 18.29 -14.97 10.96
C GLN A 34 19.59 -15.16 10.19
N GLY A 35 20.16 -14.09 9.65
CA GLY A 35 21.49 -14.10 9.01
C GLY A 35 21.65 -15.07 7.83
N ALA A 36 20.55 -15.49 7.19
CA ALA A 36 20.56 -16.55 6.19
C ALA A 36 19.40 -16.44 5.18
N THR A 37 19.52 -17.20 4.08
CA THR A 37 18.44 -17.35 3.09
C THR A 37 17.70 -18.68 3.30
N LEU A 38 16.38 -18.61 3.53
CA LEU A 38 15.48 -19.77 3.46
C LEU A 38 15.04 -19.97 2.01
N LYS A 39 15.40 -21.13 1.43
CA LYS A 39 15.06 -21.48 0.05
C LYS A 39 14.02 -22.57 0.02
N LEU A 40 12.86 -22.25 -0.54
CA LEU A 40 11.83 -23.21 -0.94
C LEU A 40 11.82 -23.20 -2.47
N GLN A 41 12.61 -24.09 -3.10
CA GLN A 41 12.78 -24.11 -4.56
C GLN A 41 12.31 -25.41 -5.21
N HIS A 42 11.74 -26.32 -4.42
CA HIS A 42 11.11 -27.53 -4.92
C HIS A 42 9.62 -27.28 -5.14
N PRO A 43 9.15 -27.28 -6.40
CA PRO A 43 7.73 -27.15 -6.72
C PRO A 43 6.90 -28.18 -5.95
N GLY A 44 5.70 -27.78 -5.52
CA GLY A 44 4.81 -28.64 -4.72
C GLY A 44 5.13 -28.75 -3.24
N THR A 45 6.20 -28.10 -2.77
CA THR A 45 6.51 -28.00 -1.33
C THR A 45 5.33 -27.41 -0.56
N THR A 46 4.82 -28.14 0.44
CA THR A 46 3.81 -27.63 1.37
C THR A 46 4.42 -27.28 2.72
N VAL A 47 4.32 -26.02 3.14
CA VAL A 47 4.59 -25.54 4.49
C VAL A 47 3.25 -25.39 5.21
N SER A 48 2.97 -26.34 6.10
CA SER A 48 1.75 -26.36 6.91
C SER A 48 2.00 -25.77 8.29
N PHE A 49 1.04 -25.11 8.90
CA PHE A 49 1.16 -24.51 10.24
C PHE A 49 0.13 -25.12 11.20
N SER A 50 0.54 -25.45 12.42
CA SER A 50 -0.37 -26.02 13.42
C SER A 50 -1.43 -25.00 13.84
N PRO A 51 -2.73 -25.36 13.81
CA PRO A 51 -3.80 -24.44 14.14
C PRO A 51 -3.83 -24.08 15.62
N GLY A 52 -4.32 -22.88 15.95
CA GLY A 52 -4.65 -22.46 17.33
C GLY A 52 -3.47 -22.06 18.21
N VAL A 53 -2.23 -22.24 17.75
CA VAL A 53 -1.02 -21.77 18.43
C VAL A 53 -0.59 -20.39 17.91
N GLY A 54 -1.11 -19.95 16.75
CA GLY A 54 -0.71 -18.70 16.11
C GLY A 54 0.72 -18.76 15.57
N ALA A 55 1.21 -19.95 15.18
CA ALA A 55 2.59 -20.15 14.76
C ALA A 55 2.98 -19.23 13.61
N ASP A 56 4.07 -18.49 13.79
CA ASP A 56 4.61 -17.52 12.85
C ASP A 56 5.88 -18.04 12.14
N LEU A 57 6.17 -17.50 10.95
CA LEU A 57 7.48 -17.63 10.29
C LEU A 57 8.11 -16.23 10.19
N PHE A 58 9.21 -16.02 10.91
CA PHE A 58 9.97 -14.79 10.91
C PHE A 58 11.19 -14.90 10.01
N ILE A 59 11.27 -14.04 9.00
CA ILE A 59 12.47 -13.78 8.20
C ILE A 59 13.02 -12.44 8.65
N LEU A 60 14.06 -12.46 9.48
CA LEU A 60 14.63 -11.26 10.09
C LEU A 60 15.31 -10.33 9.07
N SER A 61 15.68 -9.13 9.50
CA SER A 61 16.20 -8.08 8.61
C SER A 61 17.54 -8.41 7.95
N ASP A 62 18.30 -9.33 8.53
CA ASP A 62 19.54 -9.89 7.99
C ASP A 62 19.34 -11.23 7.26
N ALA A 63 18.09 -11.61 7.01
CA ALA A 63 17.69 -12.86 6.34
C ALA A 63 16.85 -12.58 5.07
N GLN A 64 16.60 -13.65 4.31
CA GLN A 64 15.85 -13.61 3.05
C GLN A 64 15.02 -14.88 2.85
N LEU A 65 13.80 -14.75 2.33
CA LEU A 65 13.00 -15.85 1.79
C LEU A 65 13.08 -15.86 0.27
N LEU A 66 13.40 -17.03 -0.29
CA LEU A 66 13.23 -17.33 -1.70
C LEU A 66 12.30 -18.53 -1.84
N ALA A 67 11.00 -18.26 -2.01
CA ALA A 67 9.98 -19.26 -2.27
C ALA A 67 9.59 -19.21 -3.75
N GLN A 68 9.98 -20.22 -4.52
CA GLN A 68 9.81 -20.27 -5.97
C GLN A 68 9.22 -21.63 -6.38
N GLY A 69 7.91 -21.65 -6.59
CA GLY A 69 7.22 -22.78 -7.21
C GLY A 69 7.23 -22.68 -8.74
N THR A 70 6.28 -23.36 -9.38
CA THR A 70 6.01 -23.20 -10.81
C THR A 70 4.53 -23.04 -11.08
N LEU A 71 4.15 -22.58 -12.28
CA LEU A 71 2.75 -22.46 -12.69
C LEU A 71 1.93 -23.73 -12.47
N ASN A 72 2.54 -24.91 -12.68
CA ASN A 72 1.87 -26.20 -12.57
C ASN A 72 2.01 -26.82 -11.18
N ASP A 73 2.87 -26.27 -10.32
CA ASP A 73 3.21 -26.88 -9.03
C ASP A 73 3.72 -25.81 -8.06
N SER A 74 2.77 -25.07 -7.49
CA SER A 74 3.04 -23.95 -6.57
C SER A 74 3.58 -24.44 -5.23
N ILE A 75 4.33 -23.57 -4.54
CA ILE A 75 4.62 -23.77 -3.11
C ILE A 75 3.38 -23.39 -2.32
N ARG A 76 2.99 -24.20 -1.33
CA ARG A 76 1.78 -23.96 -0.55
C ARG A 76 2.09 -23.66 0.91
N PHE A 77 1.65 -22.51 1.41
CA PHE A 77 1.63 -22.16 2.82
C PHE A 77 0.19 -22.27 3.33
N THR A 78 -0.09 -23.12 4.32
CA THR A 78 -1.48 -23.45 4.72
C THR A 78 -1.60 -23.88 6.17
N SER A 79 -2.83 -23.92 6.70
CA SER A 79 -3.15 -24.61 7.96
C SER A 79 -2.94 -26.13 7.86
N ALA A 80 -2.49 -26.75 8.95
CA ALA A 80 -2.45 -28.19 9.16
C ALA A 80 -3.77 -28.75 9.73
N ALA A 81 -4.79 -27.92 9.95
CA ALA A 81 -6.10 -28.37 10.44
C ALA A 81 -6.79 -29.30 9.44
N SER A 82 -7.60 -30.24 9.96
CA SER A 82 -8.46 -31.10 9.13
C SER A 82 -9.59 -30.33 8.44
N THR A 83 -9.96 -29.16 8.96
CA THR A 83 -10.92 -28.24 8.36
C THR A 83 -10.36 -26.82 8.47
N PRO A 84 -9.49 -26.41 7.53
CA PRO A 84 -8.82 -25.12 7.59
C PRO A 84 -9.80 -23.94 7.67
N GLN A 85 -9.52 -22.98 8.55
CA GLN A 85 -10.27 -21.73 8.69
C GLN A 85 -9.30 -20.53 8.64
N PRO A 86 -9.76 -19.34 8.19
CA PRO A 86 -8.97 -18.12 8.31
C PRO A 86 -8.47 -17.93 9.75
N LYS A 87 -7.22 -17.46 9.92
CA LYS A 87 -6.54 -17.29 11.22
C LYS A 87 -6.17 -18.59 11.96
N ASP A 88 -6.19 -19.74 11.29
CA ASP A 88 -5.70 -20.97 11.90
C ASP A 88 -4.24 -20.84 12.35
N TRP A 89 -3.42 -20.14 11.55
CA TRP A 89 -2.04 -19.84 11.85
C TRP A 89 -1.76 -18.35 11.81
N GLY A 90 -0.57 -17.96 12.27
CA GLY A 90 -0.16 -16.57 12.36
C GLY A 90 0.18 -15.97 10.98
N ASN A 91 1.44 -15.60 10.81
CA ASN A 91 1.91 -14.72 9.76
C ASN A 91 3.29 -15.17 9.26
N ILE A 92 3.58 -14.86 8.00
CA ILE A 92 4.93 -14.87 7.45
C ILE A 92 5.46 -13.44 7.50
N TYR A 93 6.36 -13.16 8.43
CA TYR A 93 7.03 -11.86 8.55
C TYR A 93 8.26 -11.82 7.65
N LEU A 94 8.31 -10.83 6.76
CA LEU A 94 9.42 -10.54 5.87
C LEU A 94 10.05 -9.21 6.27
N TYR A 95 11.00 -9.25 7.21
CA TYR A 95 11.69 -8.05 7.71
C TYR A 95 12.87 -7.61 6.84
N GLY A 96 13.50 -8.56 6.15
CA GLY A 96 14.63 -8.34 5.26
C GLY A 96 14.27 -7.67 3.93
N SER A 97 15.30 -7.38 3.16
CA SER A 97 15.19 -6.94 1.76
C SER A 97 15.30 -8.12 0.79
N ASN A 98 14.88 -7.91 -0.45
CA ASN A 98 15.01 -8.87 -1.55
C ASN A 98 14.28 -10.21 -1.34
N ASN A 99 13.23 -10.25 -0.53
CA ASN A 99 12.40 -11.46 -0.43
C ASN A 99 11.67 -11.73 -1.76
N LEU A 100 11.52 -13.01 -2.11
CA LEU A 100 10.79 -13.43 -3.30
C LEU A 100 9.79 -14.52 -2.94
N MET A 101 8.53 -14.28 -3.28
CA MET A 101 7.48 -15.29 -3.40
C MET A 101 7.03 -15.34 -4.84
N GLU A 102 7.25 -16.47 -5.50
CA GLU A 102 6.89 -16.71 -6.89
C GLU A 102 6.17 -18.05 -7.02
N TYR A 103 5.01 -18.07 -7.69
CA TYR A 103 4.18 -19.28 -7.80
C TYR A 103 3.92 -19.91 -6.41
N CYS A 104 3.42 -19.10 -5.49
CA CYS A 104 3.03 -19.54 -4.15
C CYS A 104 1.52 -19.44 -3.96
N ALA A 105 0.94 -20.37 -3.21
CA ALA A 105 -0.41 -20.32 -2.68
C ALA A 105 -0.34 -20.13 -1.16
N VAL A 106 -0.97 -19.08 -0.63
CA VAL A 106 -1.00 -18.80 0.82
C VAL A 106 -2.45 -18.74 1.29
N GLU A 107 -2.77 -19.62 2.25
CA GLU A 107 -4.15 -19.89 2.66
C GLU A 107 -4.30 -19.99 4.17
N TYR A 108 -5.45 -19.55 4.69
CA TYR A 108 -5.88 -19.76 6.08
C TYR A 108 -5.02 -19.08 7.16
N GLY A 109 -4.16 -18.14 6.77
CA GLY A 109 -3.36 -17.35 7.71
C GLY A 109 -4.16 -16.22 8.35
N ASN A 110 -3.57 -15.60 9.37
CA ASN A 110 -4.03 -14.33 9.88
C ASN A 110 -3.63 -13.21 8.91
N TRP A 111 -2.57 -12.44 9.20
CA TRP A 111 -1.98 -11.52 8.22
C TRP A 111 -0.96 -12.29 7.40
N ALA A 112 -1.47 -13.15 6.52
CA ALA A 112 -0.77 -14.31 6.01
C ALA A 112 0.66 -14.01 5.55
N VAL A 113 0.87 -12.93 4.79
CA VAL A 113 2.21 -12.41 4.50
C VAL A 113 2.29 -10.93 4.91
N LYS A 114 3.22 -10.64 5.82
CA LYS A 114 3.55 -9.29 6.28
C LYS A 114 4.94 -8.90 5.80
N ILE A 115 5.01 -8.02 4.81
CA ILE A 115 6.26 -7.42 4.33
C ILE A 115 6.48 -6.13 5.11
N GLU A 116 7.50 -6.08 5.98
CA GLU A 116 7.68 -4.97 6.91
C GLU A 116 9.14 -4.59 7.07
N GLY A 117 9.57 -3.37 6.73
CA GLY A 117 10.92 -2.94 7.07
C GLY A 117 11.08 -2.74 8.58
N ASN A 118 11.80 -3.63 9.27
CA ASN A 118 12.07 -3.54 10.70
C ASN A 118 13.50 -4.02 11.03
N PRO A 119 14.37 -3.20 11.66
CA PRO A 119 14.11 -1.89 12.27
C PRO A 119 14.17 -0.72 11.28
N SER A 120 14.56 -0.95 10.03
CA SER A 120 14.69 0.07 8.99
C SER A 120 13.94 -0.34 7.73
N THR A 121 13.61 0.63 6.88
CA THR A 121 12.94 0.41 5.61
C THR A 121 13.65 -0.67 4.78
N SER A 122 12.91 -1.68 4.33
CA SER A 122 13.41 -2.75 3.45
C SER A 122 13.04 -2.47 1.98
N SER A 123 13.71 -3.15 1.04
CA SER A 123 13.44 -2.94 -0.40
C SER A 123 13.65 -4.21 -1.23
N GLY A 124 13.23 -4.19 -2.49
CA GLY A 124 13.42 -5.32 -3.42
C GLY A 124 12.51 -6.52 -3.13
N ASN A 125 11.52 -6.37 -2.25
CA ASN A 125 10.59 -7.44 -1.90
C ASN A 125 9.58 -7.64 -3.02
N THR A 126 9.44 -8.87 -3.50
CA THR A 126 8.61 -9.21 -4.67
C THR A 126 7.65 -10.36 -4.37
N VAL A 127 6.38 -10.16 -4.69
CA VAL A 127 5.36 -11.22 -4.72
C VAL A 127 4.83 -11.31 -6.15
N ARG A 128 5.03 -12.44 -6.83
CA ARG A 128 4.60 -12.58 -8.22
C ARG A 128 3.97 -13.92 -8.54
N ASN A 129 2.99 -13.94 -9.44
CA ASN A 129 2.35 -15.18 -9.89
C ASN A 129 1.77 -16.01 -8.72
N CYS A 130 1.30 -15.35 -7.66
CA CYS A 130 0.84 -16.01 -6.44
C CYS A 130 -0.70 -16.07 -6.37
N THR A 131 -1.20 -16.84 -5.41
CA THR A 131 -2.61 -16.83 -5.00
C THR A 131 -2.71 -16.68 -3.49
N MET A 132 -3.44 -15.67 -3.03
CA MET A 132 -3.67 -15.40 -1.61
C MET A 132 -5.18 -15.50 -1.33
N ARG A 133 -5.62 -16.49 -0.56
CA ARG A 133 -7.06 -16.69 -0.30
C ARG A 133 -7.41 -17.27 1.05
N HIS A 134 -8.62 -17.00 1.52
CA HIS A 134 -9.13 -17.47 2.81
C HIS A 134 -8.26 -17.08 4.00
N ASN A 135 -7.57 -15.94 3.91
CA ASN A 135 -6.82 -15.34 5.02
C ASN A 135 -7.63 -14.22 5.68
N ASP A 136 -7.22 -13.76 6.86
CA ASP A 136 -7.73 -12.47 7.37
C ASP A 136 -7.20 -11.32 6.52
N GLN A 137 -5.88 -11.25 6.29
CA GLN A 137 -5.28 -10.33 5.32
C GLN A 137 -4.42 -11.12 4.35
N GLY A 138 -4.61 -10.92 3.05
CA GLY A 138 -3.78 -11.56 2.01
C GLY A 138 -2.35 -11.04 2.06
N LEU A 139 -2.20 -9.72 1.91
CA LEU A 139 -0.91 -9.02 1.97
C LEU A 139 -0.99 -7.80 2.88
N ARG A 140 -0.06 -7.72 3.82
CA ARG A 140 0.17 -6.55 4.66
C ARG A 140 1.56 -5.98 4.37
N ILE A 141 1.64 -4.72 3.94
CA ILE A 141 2.90 -4.11 3.43
C ILE A 141 3.19 -2.81 4.18
N HIS A 142 4.33 -2.75 4.85
CA HIS A 142 4.69 -1.72 5.83
C HIS A 142 6.14 -1.28 5.66
N ASN A 143 6.41 0.02 5.65
CA ASN A 143 7.76 0.60 5.70
C ASN A 143 8.75 -0.12 4.75
N THR A 144 8.36 -0.32 3.50
CA THR A 144 9.12 -1.14 2.56
C THR A 144 8.84 -0.71 1.12
N VAL A 145 9.80 -0.94 0.24
CA VAL A 145 9.59 -0.86 -1.22
C VAL A 145 9.30 -2.27 -1.73
N ALA A 146 8.09 -2.49 -2.26
CA ALA A 146 7.62 -3.79 -2.70
C ALA A 146 6.98 -3.76 -4.10
N THR A 147 7.09 -4.88 -4.82
CA THR A 147 6.38 -5.10 -6.09
C THR A 147 5.48 -6.31 -5.95
N VAL A 148 4.22 -6.16 -6.35
CA VAL A 148 3.24 -7.26 -6.40
C VAL A 148 2.70 -7.36 -7.82
N GLU A 149 2.91 -8.49 -8.48
CA GLU A 149 2.56 -8.66 -9.89
C GLU A 149 1.90 -10.00 -10.21
N ASN A 150 1.00 -10.03 -11.20
CA ASN A 150 0.37 -11.25 -11.72
C ASN A 150 -0.25 -12.16 -10.64
N THR A 151 -0.75 -11.57 -9.56
CA THR A 151 -1.19 -12.27 -8.35
C THR A 151 -2.70 -12.16 -8.21
N THR A 152 -3.34 -13.25 -7.81
CA THR A 152 -4.77 -13.29 -7.46
C THR A 152 -4.92 -13.20 -5.95
N ILE A 153 -5.72 -12.24 -5.47
CA ILE A 153 -6.02 -12.05 -4.05
C ILE A 153 -7.53 -12.04 -3.87
N GLU A 154 -8.07 -13.12 -3.31
CA GLU A 154 -9.51 -13.35 -3.26
C GLU A 154 -9.99 -14.04 -1.99
N HIS A 155 -11.26 -13.83 -1.61
CA HIS A 155 -11.87 -14.50 -0.47
C HIS A 155 -11.09 -14.35 0.84
N ASN A 156 -10.40 -13.21 1.01
CA ASN A 156 -9.81 -12.82 2.28
C ASN A 156 -10.73 -11.80 2.96
N ARG A 157 -10.56 -11.59 4.27
CA ARG A 157 -11.26 -10.47 4.90
C ARG A 157 -10.78 -9.13 4.34
N HIS A 158 -9.47 -8.95 4.16
CA HIS A 158 -8.84 -7.85 3.41
C HIS A 158 -7.86 -8.41 2.38
N ALA A 159 -7.81 -7.80 1.19
CA ALA A 159 -6.82 -8.19 0.18
C ALA A 159 -5.46 -7.55 0.46
N TYR A 160 -5.35 -6.23 0.26
CA TYR A 160 -4.16 -5.45 0.58
C TYR A 160 -4.39 -4.53 1.76
N VAL A 161 -3.44 -4.52 2.70
CA VAL A 161 -3.32 -3.51 3.75
C VAL A 161 -1.94 -2.87 3.64
N ILE A 162 -1.87 -1.64 3.13
CA ILE A 162 -0.63 -0.95 2.77
C ILE A 162 -0.46 0.28 3.63
N LEU A 163 0.55 0.29 4.49
CA LEU A 163 0.64 1.30 5.54
C LEU A 163 2.05 1.79 5.71
N ASP A 164 2.15 2.90 6.42
CA ASP A 164 3.36 3.27 7.10
C ASP A 164 4.56 3.38 6.13
N ASN A 165 4.57 4.40 5.28
CA ASN A 165 5.69 4.64 4.37
C ASN A 165 6.04 3.44 3.48
N ALA A 166 5.04 2.65 3.08
CA ALA A 166 5.23 1.68 2.02
C ALA A 166 5.27 2.40 0.65
N ASP A 167 6.09 1.88 -0.25
CA ASP A 167 6.11 2.25 -1.67
C ASP A 167 5.85 0.97 -2.47
N VAL A 168 4.66 0.87 -3.05
CA VAL A 168 4.16 -0.38 -3.62
C VAL A 168 3.78 -0.20 -5.07
N THR A 169 4.44 -0.97 -5.95
CA THR A 169 3.99 -1.15 -7.33
C THR A 169 3.09 -2.39 -7.41
N ILE A 170 1.86 -2.21 -7.88
CA ILE A 170 0.85 -3.26 -8.04
C ILE A 170 0.54 -3.39 -9.53
N ARG A 171 0.81 -4.56 -10.13
CA ARG A 171 0.69 -4.75 -11.58
C ARG A 171 -0.03 -6.03 -11.97
N ASN A 172 -0.98 -5.94 -12.90
CA ASN A 172 -1.67 -7.10 -13.46
C ASN A 172 -2.22 -8.07 -12.40
N ASN A 173 -2.72 -7.52 -11.29
CA ASN A 173 -3.29 -8.32 -10.21
C ASN A 173 -4.81 -8.41 -10.36
N LEU A 174 -5.37 -9.52 -9.91
CA LEU A 174 -6.81 -9.71 -9.77
C LEU A 174 -7.17 -9.71 -8.28
N VAL A 175 -7.95 -8.72 -7.86
CA VAL A 175 -8.39 -8.53 -6.48
C VAL A 175 -9.91 -8.58 -6.44
N GLN A 176 -10.45 -9.66 -5.88
CA GLN A 176 -11.89 -9.89 -5.96
C GLN A 176 -12.49 -10.67 -4.80
N HIS A 177 -13.79 -10.49 -4.55
CA HIS A 177 -14.53 -11.28 -3.56
C HIS A 177 -13.90 -11.28 -2.17
N ASN A 178 -13.29 -10.16 -1.78
CA ASN A 178 -12.80 -9.96 -0.42
C ASN A 178 -13.89 -9.29 0.41
N ASP A 179 -13.94 -9.59 1.72
CA ASP A 179 -15.02 -9.11 2.58
C ASP A 179 -14.97 -7.58 2.78
N ARG A 180 -13.80 -6.98 2.62
CA ARG A 180 -13.54 -5.54 2.78
C ARG A 180 -12.92 -4.95 1.52
N ASP A 181 -12.14 -3.88 1.68
CA ASP A 181 -11.53 -3.16 0.57
C ASP A 181 -10.63 -4.07 -0.27
N GLY A 182 -10.60 -3.83 -1.58
CA GLY A 182 -9.58 -4.43 -2.44
C GLY A 182 -8.18 -3.95 -2.04
N ILE A 183 -8.04 -2.64 -1.89
CA ILE A 183 -6.83 -2.00 -1.35
C ILE A 183 -7.24 -1.06 -0.22
N TYR A 184 -6.76 -1.33 0.99
CA TYR A 184 -6.78 -0.36 2.09
C TYR A 184 -5.38 0.21 2.27
N SER A 185 -5.26 1.54 2.20
CA SER A 185 -3.97 2.19 2.42
C SER A 185 -4.03 3.41 3.34
N SER A 186 -2.88 3.74 3.91
CA SER A 186 -2.65 4.99 4.64
C SER A 186 -1.15 5.34 4.66
N SER A 187 -0.85 6.61 4.41
CA SER A 187 0.50 7.18 4.44
C SER A 187 1.54 6.43 3.62
N SER A 188 1.13 5.98 2.43
CA SER A 188 1.94 5.17 1.52
C SER A 188 1.91 5.71 0.09
N ILE A 189 2.79 5.19 -0.76
CA ILE A 189 2.76 5.38 -2.21
C ILE A 189 2.27 4.10 -2.84
N ILE A 190 1.34 4.23 -3.78
CA ILE A 190 0.84 3.10 -4.56
C ILE A 190 0.80 3.49 -6.03
N ASP A 191 1.45 2.67 -6.86
CA ASP A 191 1.37 2.77 -8.31
C ASP A 191 0.68 1.52 -8.86
N LEU A 192 -0.52 1.72 -9.42
CA LEU A 192 -1.40 0.64 -9.86
C LEU A 192 -1.46 0.58 -11.39
N PHE A 193 -1.18 -0.59 -11.96
CA PHE A 193 -1.18 -0.83 -13.41
C PHE A 193 -1.89 -2.14 -13.76
N ASP A 194 -2.57 -2.16 -14.89
CA ASP A 194 -3.13 -3.34 -15.55
C ASP A 194 -3.99 -4.22 -14.61
N SER A 195 -4.47 -3.70 -13.49
CA SER A 195 -5.03 -4.49 -12.40
C SER A 195 -6.55 -4.41 -12.37
N ARG A 196 -7.19 -5.47 -11.86
CA ARG A 196 -8.64 -5.61 -11.75
C ARG A 196 -9.03 -5.69 -10.28
N LEU A 197 -9.77 -4.69 -9.79
CA LEU A 197 -10.32 -4.65 -8.43
C LEU A 197 -11.84 -4.71 -8.54
N GLU A 198 -12.40 -5.90 -8.32
CA GLU A 198 -13.79 -6.17 -8.67
C GLU A 198 -14.52 -6.95 -7.58
N TYR A 199 -15.80 -6.66 -7.35
CA TYR A 199 -16.62 -7.43 -6.39
C TYR A 199 -16.03 -7.51 -4.98
N ASN A 200 -15.28 -6.50 -4.53
CA ASN A 200 -14.80 -6.42 -3.15
C ASN A 200 -15.84 -5.77 -2.24
N GLY A 201 -15.66 -5.98 -0.93
CA GLY A 201 -16.55 -5.48 0.11
C GLY A 201 -17.74 -6.39 0.40
N GLU A 202 -17.66 -7.69 0.09
CA GLU A 202 -18.80 -8.62 0.25
C GLU A 202 -19.23 -8.80 1.72
N GLY A 203 -18.33 -8.52 2.66
CA GLY A 203 -18.62 -8.50 4.09
C GLY A 203 -19.44 -7.28 4.48
N ASP A 204 -20.39 -7.46 5.40
CA ASP A 204 -21.19 -6.38 5.98
C ASP A 204 -20.45 -5.65 7.11
N VAL A 205 -19.22 -5.22 6.82
CA VAL A 205 -18.30 -4.64 7.81
C VAL A 205 -17.75 -3.29 7.33
N SER A 206 -16.81 -2.74 8.09
CA SER A 206 -16.58 -1.32 8.30
C SER A 206 -16.02 -0.52 7.09
N THR A 207 -15.34 -1.15 6.12
CA THR A 207 -14.93 -0.54 4.84
C THR A 207 -15.10 -1.58 3.72
N ILE A 208 -15.51 -1.15 2.52
CA ILE A 208 -16.01 -2.03 1.46
C ILE A 208 -15.71 -1.50 0.02
N HIS A 209 -14.62 -0.76 -0.14
CA HIS A 209 -14.28 -0.04 -1.37
C HIS A 209 -13.44 -0.86 -2.36
N GLY A 210 -13.33 -0.41 -3.61
CA GLY A 210 -12.27 -0.93 -4.48
C GLY A 210 -10.91 -0.52 -3.91
N ILE A 211 -10.72 0.79 -3.75
CA ILE A 211 -9.55 1.41 -3.13
C ILE A 211 -10.03 2.36 -2.02
N TYR A 212 -9.49 2.20 -0.82
CA TYR A 212 -9.52 3.16 0.28
C TYR A 212 -8.15 3.83 0.37
N ALA A 213 -8.06 5.08 -0.07
CA ALA A 213 -6.88 5.93 0.07
C ALA A 213 -7.00 6.78 1.35
N GLY A 214 -6.26 6.36 2.37
CA GLY A 214 -6.21 6.93 3.70
C GLY A 214 -5.28 8.14 3.81
N TRP A 215 -4.99 8.50 5.06
CA TRP A 215 -4.29 9.74 5.37
C TRP A 215 -2.94 9.86 4.66
N SER A 216 -2.73 10.94 3.92
CA SER A 216 -1.48 11.26 3.21
C SER A 216 -1.01 10.21 2.20
N ASP A 217 -1.92 9.35 1.74
CA ASP A 217 -1.63 8.49 0.60
C ASP A 217 -1.35 9.29 -0.66
N ASP A 218 -0.48 8.75 -1.50
CA ASP A 218 -0.26 9.20 -2.87
C ASP A 218 -0.43 8.00 -3.80
N VAL A 219 -1.63 7.89 -4.37
CA VAL A 219 -2.01 6.76 -5.23
C VAL A 219 -2.05 7.23 -6.68
N ALA A 220 -1.42 6.50 -7.58
CA ALA A 220 -1.52 6.73 -9.02
C ALA A 220 -2.06 5.48 -9.72
N LEU A 221 -3.09 5.66 -10.55
CA LEU A 221 -3.63 4.61 -11.41
C LEU A 221 -2.95 4.71 -12.78
N GLY A 222 -1.64 4.44 -12.79
CA GLY A 222 -0.79 4.50 -13.97
C GLY A 222 0.49 5.30 -13.72
N PRO A 223 1.21 5.69 -14.80
CA PRO A 223 2.50 6.36 -14.67
C PRO A 223 2.32 7.78 -14.10
N ARG A 224 3.24 8.18 -13.22
CA ARG A 224 3.26 9.52 -12.58
C ARG A 224 3.87 10.62 -13.45
N PHE A 225 4.22 10.29 -14.68
CA PHE A 225 4.92 11.14 -15.64
C PHE A 225 4.54 10.71 -17.05
N SER A 226 4.74 11.57 -18.04
CA SER A 226 4.30 11.29 -19.40
C SER A 226 5.45 10.69 -20.17
N ILE A 227 5.27 9.49 -20.71
CA ILE A 227 6.32 8.85 -21.51
C ILE A 227 6.11 9.04 -23.02
N GLY A 228 5.17 9.94 -23.39
CA GLY A 228 5.02 10.47 -24.74
C GLY A 228 4.03 9.74 -25.65
N ASP A 229 3.33 8.70 -25.19
CA ASP A 229 2.27 8.01 -25.93
C ASP A 229 0.87 8.32 -25.33
N PRO A 230 -0.12 8.75 -26.15
CA PRO A 230 -1.51 8.85 -25.69
C PRO A 230 -2.15 7.51 -25.32
N ASN A 231 -1.57 6.39 -25.76
CA ASN A 231 -2.00 5.02 -25.44
C ASN A 231 -1.21 4.44 -24.25
N GLU A 232 -0.64 5.29 -23.40
CA GLU A 232 -0.09 4.87 -22.13
C GLU A 232 -0.98 5.32 -20.99
N GLY A 233 -1.05 4.51 -19.94
CA GLY A 233 -1.84 4.80 -18.77
C GLY A 233 -1.87 3.64 -17.80
N GLY A 234 -2.84 3.66 -16.91
CA GLY A 234 -2.99 2.65 -15.87
C GLY A 234 -3.61 1.36 -16.38
N TYR A 235 -4.55 1.39 -17.32
CA TYR A 235 -5.27 0.19 -17.79
C TYR A 235 -5.92 -0.64 -16.67
N ASN A 236 -6.24 0.01 -15.56
CA ASN A 236 -6.88 -0.64 -14.43
C ASN A 236 -8.39 -0.73 -14.65
N THR A 237 -9.01 -1.79 -14.13
CA THR A 237 -10.46 -1.92 -14.05
C THR A 237 -10.90 -1.97 -12.59
N ILE A 238 -11.70 -1.00 -12.16
CA ILE A 238 -12.26 -0.94 -10.81
C ILE A 238 -13.77 -0.89 -10.95
N ARG A 239 -14.45 -1.99 -10.66
CA ARG A 239 -15.89 -2.12 -10.92
C ARG A 239 -16.60 -3.03 -9.96
N ASN A 240 -17.91 -2.84 -9.81
CA ASN A 240 -18.77 -3.72 -9.03
C ASN A 240 -18.34 -3.91 -7.57
N ASN A 241 -17.52 -2.99 -7.02
CA ASN A 241 -17.20 -3.00 -5.60
C ASN A 241 -18.43 -2.50 -4.82
N ARG A 242 -18.60 -3.03 -3.61
CA ARG A 242 -19.82 -2.84 -2.84
C ARG A 242 -19.98 -1.40 -2.34
N GLY A 243 -18.89 -0.78 -1.90
CA GLY A 243 -18.77 0.65 -1.66
C GLY A 243 -18.25 1.40 -2.89
N ALA A 244 -17.71 2.61 -2.67
CA ALA A 244 -17.15 3.38 -3.77
C ALA A 244 -16.02 2.64 -4.50
N GLY A 245 -15.86 2.86 -5.80
CA GLY A 245 -14.73 2.32 -6.56
C GLY A 245 -13.41 2.81 -5.98
N ILE A 246 -13.30 4.13 -5.80
CA ILE A 246 -12.23 4.78 -5.05
C ILE A 246 -12.85 5.68 -3.99
N LEU A 247 -12.49 5.48 -2.73
CA LEU A 247 -12.70 6.42 -1.64
C LEU A 247 -11.35 7.03 -1.27
N LEU A 248 -11.28 8.36 -1.22
CA LEU A 248 -10.15 9.05 -0.63
C LEU A 248 -10.61 9.96 0.50
N VAL A 249 -9.84 9.99 1.58
CA VAL A 249 -10.12 10.78 2.79
C VAL A 249 -9.02 11.81 3.03
N SER A 250 -9.19 12.64 4.07
CA SER A 250 -8.36 13.83 4.31
C SER A 250 -6.86 13.57 4.17
N GLY A 251 -6.19 14.41 3.38
CA GLY A 251 -4.75 14.36 3.18
C GLY A 251 -4.30 13.46 2.02
N ALA A 252 -5.12 12.51 1.58
CA ALA A 252 -4.84 11.64 0.44
C ALA A 252 -4.82 12.43 -0.87
N THR A 253 -4.00 11.95 -1.80
CA THR A 253 -3.97 12.37 -3.20
C THR A 253 -4.13 11.14 -4.08
N VAL A 254 -5.01 11.22 -5.08
CA VAL A 254 -5.20 10.15 -6.05
C VAL A 254 -5.12 10.74 -7.45
N LEU A 255 -4.14 10.30 -8.22
CA LEU A 255 -3.99 10.60 -9.63
C LEU A 255 -4.63 9.47 -10.45
N VAL A 256 -5.84 9.69 -10.92
CA VAL A 256 -6.55 8.76 -11.81
C VAL A 256 -6.23 9.07 -13.27
N GLY A 257 -6.04 10.35 -13.61
CA GLY A 257 -5.56 10.80 -14.91
C GLY A 257 -5.45 12.32 -15.00
N LYS A 258 -4.39 12.85 -15.63
CA LYS A 258 -4.18 14.28 -15.88
C LYS A 258 -3.67 14.50 -17.30
N LYS A 259 -4.25 15.43 -18.05
CA LYS A 259 -3.70 15.85 -19.33
C LYS A 259 -2.59 16.88 -19.11
N VAL A 260 -1.40 16.62 -19.66
CA VAL A 260 -0.22 17.50 -19.53
C VAL A 260 0.29 18.06 -20.85
N GLY A 261 -0.34 17.68 -21.96
CA GLY A 261 -0.04 18.19 -23.30
C GLY A 261 -1.15 17.85 -24.29
N THR A 262 -0.94 18.14 -25.58
CA THR A 262 -1.97 17.92 -26.61
C THR A 262 -2.44 16.46 -26.66
N ASN A 263 -1.52 15.50 -26.48
CA ASN A 263 -1.74 14.05 -26.50
C ASN A 263 -0.90 13.33 -25.42
N SER A 264 -0.66 14.00 -24.29
CA SER A 264 0.23 13.51 -23.24
C SER A 264 -0.52 13.48 -21.92
N TYR A 265 -0.48 12.34 -21.25
CA TYR A 265 -1.22 12.10 -20.02
C TYR A 265 -0.29 11.56 -18.94
N TRP A 266 -0.62 11.86 -17.69
CA TRP A 266 -0.18 11.09 -16.52
C TRP A 266 -1.34 10.24 -16.06
N ALA A 267 -1.08 9.00 -15.64
CA ALA A 267 -2.13 8.00 -15.40
C ALA A 267 -3.11 7.95 -16.59
N GLY A 268 -4.42 7.89 -16.36
CA GLY A 268 -5.42 7.81 -17.43
C GLY A 268 -5.54 6.40 -18.02
N ASN A 269 -6.41 6.24 -19.01
CA ASN A 269 -6.74 4.95 -19.62
C ASN A 269 -7.21 3.89 -18.61
N ASN A 270 -7.89 4.30 -17.53
CA ASN A 270 -8.54 3.39 -16.58
C ASN A 270 -10.03 3.21 -16.89
N SER A 271 -10.61 2.12 -16.38
CA SER A 271 -12.03 1.80 -16.45
C SER A 271 -12.60 1.77 -15.03
N LEU A 272 -13.35 2.80 -14.64
CA LEU A 272 -13.90 2.98 -13.29
C LEU A 272 -15.42 3.13 -13.38
N HIS A 273 -16.17 2.06 -13.09
CA HIS A 273 -17.62 2.07 -13.29
C HIS A 273 -18.38 1.04 -12.46
N ALA A 274 -19.69 1.26 -12.30
CA ALA A 274 -20.62 0.33 -11.67
C ALA A 274 -20.25 -0.05 -10.22
N ASN A 275 -19.53 0.82 -9.51
CA ASN A 275 -19.26 0.64 -8.09
C ASN A 275 -20.39 1.22 -7.22
N GLY A 276 -20.30 1.03 -5.92
CA GLY A 276 -21.29 1.49 -4.96
C GLY A 276 -22.57 0.65 -5.03
N THR A 277 -22.45 -0.67 -5.16
CA THR A 277 -23.60 -1.55 -5.35
C THR A 277 -24.48 -1.67 -4.09
N LYS A 278 -23.95 -1.38 -2.89
CA LYS A 278 -24.71 -1.34 -1.64
C LYS A 278 -25.34 0.04 -1.43
N SER A 279 -26.63 0.04 -1.08
CA SER A 279 -27.37 1.24 -0.68
C SER A 279 -26.73 1.92 0.53
N GLY A 280 -26.72 3.26 0.54
CA GLY A 280 -26.15 4.05 1.63
C GLY A 280 -25.29 5.19 1.08
N THR A 281 -24.35 5.67 1.89
CA THR A 281 -23.49 6.83 1.60
C THR A 281 -22.77 6.72 0.25
N TYR A 282 -22.27 5.53 -0.09
CA TYR A 282 -21.45 5.31 -1.28
C TYR A 282 -22.23 4.74 -2.47
N PHE A 283 -23.56 4.72 -2.40
CA PHE A 283 -24.38 4.11 -3.44
C PHE A 283 -24.17 4.79 -4.81
N GLY A 284 -23.89 3.96 -5.81
CA GLY A 284 -23.58 4.35 -7.18
C GLY A 284 -22.30 5.15 -7.37
N LYS A 285 -21.43 5.25 -6.35
CA LYS A 285 -20.20 6.07 -6.43
C LYS A 285 -19.06 5.27 -7.05
N ASP A 286 -18.58 5.75 -8.17
CA ASP A 286 -17.33 5.29 -8.78
C ASP A 286 -16.13 5.96 -8.14
N LEU A 287 -16.27 7.25 -7.82
CA LEU A 287 -15.25 8.00 -7.10
C LEU A 287 -15.90 8.86 -6.01
N TYR A 288 -15.49 8.63 -4.77
CA TYR A 288 -15.89 9.42 -3.62
C TYR A 288 -14.67 10.20 -3.09
N ASN A 289 -14.60 11.49 -3.44
CA ASN A 289 -13.61 12.38 -2.91
C ASN A 289 -14.10 13.02 -1.61
N GLY A 290 -13.76 12.40 -0.48
CA GLY A 290 -13.98 12.93 0.87
C GLY A 290 -12.84 13.81 1.37
N SER A 291 -11.89 14.16 0.51
CA SER A 291 -10.75 15.02 0.82
C SER A 291 -11.04 16.49 0.43
N SER A 292 -10.12 17.38 0.79
CA SER A 292 -10.14 18.79 0.35
C SER A 292 -9.34 19.03 -0.94
N THR A 293 -8.89 17.97 -1.62
CA THR A 293 -8.07 18.05 -2.84
C THR A 293 -8.93 17.91 -4.08
N THR A 294 -8.45 18.37 -5.23
CA THR A 294 -9.04 18.01 -6.51
C THR A 294 -8.49 16.65 -6.93
N VAL A 295 -9.37 15.70 -7.26
CA VAL A 295 -8.94 14.45 -7.88
C VAL A 295 -8.86 14.64 -9.37
N LEU A 296 -7.67 14.44 -9.93
CA LEU A 296 -7.42 14.48 -11.36
C LEU A 296 -7.80 13.11 -11.93
N ALA A 297 -8.88 13.07 -12.72
CA ALA A 297 -9.43 11.85 -13.31
C ALA A 297 -9.77 12.00 -14.80
N GLU A 298 -9.02 12.85 -15.49
CA GLU A 298 -9.10 13.04 -16.94
C GLU A 298 -8.75 11.76 -17.69
N HIS A 299 -9.28 11.58 -18.91
CA HIS A 299 -8.91 10.47 -19.80
C HIS A 299 -9.18 9.06 -19.24
N ASN A 300 -10.34 8.87 -18.60
CA ASN A 300 -10.81 7.57 -18.10
C ASN A 300 -12.20 7.20 -18.65
N TYR A 301 -12.49 5.91 -18.67
CA TYR A 301 -13.81 5.37 -19.03
C TYR A 301 -14.66 5.15 -17.77
N TRP A 302 -15.90 5.64 -17.84
CA TRP A 302 -16.82 5.68 -16.69
C TRP A 302 -18.05 4.78 -16.84
N GLY A 303 -18.02 3.79 -17.74
CA GLY A 303 -19.11 2.83 -17.89
C GLY A 303 -20.27 3.29 -18.79
N GLY A 304 -20.14 4.42 -19.48
CA GLY A 304 -21.16 4.87 -20.44
C GLY A 304 -21.00 6.34 -20.80
N LEU A 305 -21.55 7.22 -19.97
CA LEU A 305 -21.56 8.66 -20.23
C LEU A 305 -20.15 9.27 -20.16
N CYS A 306 -19.94 10.31 -20.97
CA CYS A 306 -18.74 11.12 -20.97
C CYS A 306 -19.16 12.59 -21.14
N PRO A 307 -19.07 13.44 -20.07
CA PRO A 307 -18.61 13.13 -18.71
C PRO A 307 -19.54 12.15 -17.95
N PRO A 308 -19.06 11.48 -16.89
CA PRO A 308 -19.87 10.60 -16.04
C PRO A 308 -21.06 11.33 -15.42
N ALA A 309 -22.09 10.57 -15.04
CA ALA A 309 -23.22 11.14 -14.31
C ALA A 309 -22.74 11.70 -12.96
N SER A 310 -23.30 12.83 -12.51
CA SER A 310 -22.95 13.41 -11.20
C SER A 310 -23.24 12.46 -10.04
N SER A 311 -24.17 11.52 -10.20
CA SER A 311 -24.43 10.47 -9.22
C SER A 311 -23.26 9.49 -9.03
N GLN A 312 -22.37 9.36 -10.02
CA GLN A 312 -21.18 8.51 -9.95
C GLN A 312 -20.04 9.15 -9.14
N LEU A 313 -20.13 10.45 -8.86
CA LEU A 313 -19.07 11.23 -8.24
C LEU A 313 -19.52 11.86 -6.93
N PHE A 314 -18.57 12.12 -6.03
CA PHE A 314 -18.73 12.98 -4.87
C PHE A 314 -17.46 13.78 -4.65
N GLY A 315 -17.59 15.04 -4.24
CA GLY A 315 -16.47 15.97 -4.07
C GLY A 315 -15.96 16.56 -5.38
N VAL A 316 -14.80 17.23 -5.34
CA VAL A 316 -14.21 17.89 -6.51
C VAL A 316 -13.40 16.86 -7.31
N VAL A 317 -13.89 16.52 -8.50
CA VAL A 317 -13.25 15.55 -9.41
C VAL A 317 -13.21 16.16 -10.79
N ASP A 318 -12.01 16.29 -11.34
CA ASP A 318 -11.81 16.68 -12.72
C ASP A 318 -11.94 15.44 -13.61
N THR A 319 -12.92 15.45 -14.49
CA THR A 319 -13.21 14.34 -15.41
C THR A 319 -13.16 14.78 -16.87
N ASP A 320 -12.57 15.95 -17.13
CA ASP A 320 -12.44 16.47 -18.48
C ASP A 320 -11.73 15.45 -19.39
N VAL A 321 -12.10 15.44 -20.68
CA VAL A 321 -11.50 14.53 -21.67
C VAL A 321 -11.72 13.04 -21.33
N CYS A 322 -12.91 12.64 -20.90
CA CYS A 322 -13.25 11.22 -20.65
C CYS A 322 -13.27 10.34 -21.91
N LEU A 323 -13.18 9.02 -21.72
CA LEU A 323 -13.23 8.01 -22.78
C LEU A 323 -14.66 7.51 -22.99
N SER A 324 -15.08 7.35 -24.24
CA SER A 324 -16.38 6.80 -24.62
C SER A 324 -16.41 5.28 -24.75
N VAL A 325 -15.23 4.63 -24.74
CA VAL A 325 -15.06 3.18 -24.79
C VAL A 325 -14.09 2.75 -23.69
N SER A 326 -14.31 1.55 -23.15
CA SER A 326 -13.39 1.01 -22.15
C SER A 326 -12.02 0.77 -22.79
N PRO A 327 -10.93 1.36 -22.25
CA PRO A 327 -9.56 1.07 -22.70
C PRO A 327 -9.12 -0.34 -22.29
N THR A 328 -9.85 -0.97 -21.36
CA THR A 328 -9.61 -2.33 -20.88
C THR A 328 -10.53 -3.37 -21.55
N GLY A 329 -11.27 -2.99 -22.60
CA GLY A 329 -12.32 -3.74 -23.31
C GLY A 329 -11.94 -5.12 -23.90
N PHE A 330 -10.79 -5.68 -23.51
CA PHE A 330 -10.33 -7.03 -23.83
C PHE A 330 -10.06 -7.91 -22.59
N LEU A 331 -10.22 -7.38 -21.36
CA LEU A 331 -10.16 -8.14 -20.11
C LEU A 331 -11.55 -8.56 -19.60
N THR A 332 -12.59 -8.31 -20.41
CA THR A 332 -13.97 -8.72 -20.11
C THR A 332 -14.11 -10.23 -20.30
N ALA A 333 -14.00 -10.96 -19.20
CA ALA A 333 -14.69 -12.23 -18.95
C ALA A 333 -14.37 -13.48 -19.82
N ASP A 334 -13.26 -13.54 -20.56
CA ASP A 334 -12.82 -14.79 -21.21
C ASP A 334 -11.36 -15.13 -20.86
N PRO A 335 -11.09 -16.23 -20.14
CA PRO A 335 -9.73 -16.71 -19.86
C PRO A 335 -8.91 -17.04 -21.12
N GLY A 336 -9.52 -17.02 -22.32
CA GLY A 336 -8.89 -17.31 -23.61
C GLY A 336 -8.76 -16.13 -24.58
N ALA A 337 -9.17 -14.90 -24.24
CA ALA A 337 -9.07 -13.77 -25.18
C ALA A 337 -7.61 -13.32 -25.34
N GLN A 338 -7.01 -13.57 -26.51
CA GLN A 338 -5.67 -13.08 -26.82
C GLN A 338 -5.64 -11.56 -26.94
N LYS A 339 -4.69 -10.95 -26.21
CA LYS A 339 -4.28 -9.55 -26.31
C LYS A 339 -4.11 -9.14 -27.78
N PRO A 340 -4.57 -7.94 -28.21
CA PRO A 340 -4.30 -7.45 -29.55
C PRO A 340 -2.80 -7.50 -29.86
N SER A 341 -2.44 -8.24 -30.92
CA SER A 341 -1.10 -8.30 -31.48
C SER A 341 -0.70 -6.91 -31.99
N GLY A 342 -0.02 -6.17 -31.13
CA GLY A 342 0.37 -4.77 -31.34
C GLY A 342 0.78 -4.09 -30.04
N LEU A 343 0.16 -4.46 -28.92
CA LEU A 343 0.65 -4.14 -27.57
C LEU A 343 1.62 -5.24 -27.13
N SER A 344 2.79 -5.28 -27.75
CA SER A 344 3.94 -5.97 -27.14
C SER A 344 4.08 -5.46 -25.72
N LEU A 345 4.09 -6.33 -24.70
CA LEU A 345 4.73 -6.00 -23.43
C LEU A 345 6.23 -5.89 -23.73
N GLY A 346 6.64 -4.84 -24.43
CA GLY A 346 8.04 -4.50 -24.54
C GLY A 346 8.45 -4.09 -23.15
N ASN A 347 9.03 -5.03 -22.38
CA ASN A 347 9.68 -4.76 -21.11
C ASN A 347 9.01 -3.63 -20.30
N GLY A 348 7.74 -3.81 -19.93
CA GLY A 348 7.13 -3.01 -18.86
C GLY A 348 7.86 -3.20 -17.51
N ALA A 349 8.75 -4.21 -17.44
CA ALA A 349 9.86 -4.28 -16.51
C ALA A 349 11.00 -3.37 -16.99
N ILE A 350 11.39 -2.41 -16.15
CA ILE A 350 12.55 -1.50 -16.29
C ILE A 350 12.26 -0.22 -17.10
N ARG A 351 11.36 0.65 -16.61
CA ARG A 351 11.50 2.11 -16.78
C ARG A 351 11.41 2.92 -15.48
N MET A 352 11.60 2.27 -14.34
CA MET A 352 12.45 2.88 -13.32
C MET A 352 13.87 2.40 -13.62
N LEU A 353 14.70 3.31 -14.18
CA LEU A 353 16.13 3.18 -14.49
C LEU A 353 16.52 2.63 -15.89
N SER A 354 16.51 3.50 -16.90
CA SER A 354 17.77 3.83 -17.59
C SER A 354 17.69 5.23 -18.19
N ASN A 355 18.59 6.09 -17.72
CA ASN A 355 18.86 7.43 -18.22
C ASN A 355 19.50 7.37 -19.62
N THR A 356 18.81 6.82 -20.62
CA THR A 356 19.30 6.71 -22.00
C THR A 356 18.16 6.82 -23.00
N GLY A 357 17.60 8.02 -23.12
CA GLY A 357 16.71 8.42 -24.21
C GLY A 357 17.06 9.83 -24.65
N SER A 358 18.13 9.97 -25.44
CA SER A 358 18.51 11.25 -26.05
C SER A 358 17.39 11.80 -26.92
N SER A 359 16.98 13.04 -26.65
CA SER A 359 16.63 14.01 -27.70
C SER A 359 16.87 15.43 -27.20
N VAL A 360 18.06 15.96 -27.51
CA VAL A 360 18.37 17.32 -28.01
C VAL A 360 17.20 18.31 -27.86
N THR A 361 17.22 19.26 -26.92
CA THR A 361 17.89 20.57 -27.08
C THR A 361 18.38 21.26 -25.79
N THR A 362 18.28 20.65 -24.60
CA THR A 362 18.60 21.30 -23.31
C THR A 362 19.40 20.45 -22.31
N GLY A 363 19.61 19.16 -22.58
CA GLY A 363 20.39 18.28 -21.70
C GLY A 363 19.67 17.80 -20.43
N LYS A 364 18.37 18.06 -20.27
CA LYS A 364 17.49 17.45 -19.26
C LYS A 364 16.47 16.51 -19.91
N ASP A 365 16.05 15.49 -19.16
CA ASP A 365 14.96 14.58 -19.54
C ASP A 365 13.63 15.36 -19.64
N PRO A 366 12.82 15.25 -20.71
CA PRO A 366 11.57 16.01 -20.91
C PRO A 366 10.60 15.97 -19.73
N ASP A 367 10.57 14.88 -18.98
CA ASP A 367 9.77 14.77 -17.74
C ASP A 367 10.23 15.73 -16.64
N THR A 368 11.53 16.01 -16.58
CA THR A 368 12.10 16.96 -15.62
C THR A 368 11.63 18.37 -15.93
N GLU A 369 11.61 18.76 -17.20
CA GLU A 369 11.19 20.10 -17.62
C GLU A 369 9.69 20.35 -17.35
N ILE A 370 8.85 19.35 -17.63
CA ILE A 370 7.41 19.43 -17.34
C ILE A 370 7.17 19.55 -15.83
N LYS A 371 7.87 18.74 -15.02
CA LYS A 371 7.77 18.79 -13.55
C LYS A 371 8.26 20.14 -13.02
N GLU A 372 9.40 20.64 -13.50
CA GLU A 372 9.93 21.95 -13.11
C GLU A 372 8.94 23.08 -13.45
N ALA A 373 8.28 23.02 -14.62
CA ALA A 373 7.26 23.99 -15.01
C ALA A 373 6.02 23.93 -14.11
N LEU A 374 5.51 22.73 -13.79
CA LEU A 374 4.37 22.55 -12.89
C LEU A 374 4.69 22.97 -11.45
N ILE A 375 5.87 22.61 -10.95
CA ILE A 375 6.35 23.08 -9.63
C ILE A 375 6.42 24.61 -9.60
N ALA A 376 6.91 25.25 -10.66
CA ALA A 376 6.95 26.70 -10.75
C ALA A 376 5.54 27.31 -10.77
N GLN A 377 4.60 26.70 -11.50
CA GLN A 377 3.20 27.09 -11.53
C GLN A 377 2.55 26.99 -10.14
N ASP A 378 2.70 25.85 -9.46
CA ASP A 378 2.14 25.64 -8.13
C ASP A 378 2.72 26.62 -7.11
N LYS A 379 4.04 26.86 -7.13
CA LYS A 379 4.67 27.89 -6.30
C LYS A 379 4.10 29.28 -6.58
N ALA A 380 3.81 29.61 -7.83
CA ALA A 380 3.21 30.89 -8.19
C ALA A 380 1.77 31.03 -7.66
N VAL A 381 0.95 29.96 -7.74
CA VAL A 381 -0.40 29.93 -7.16
C VAL A 381 -0.35 30.12 -5.64
N ILE A 382 0.53 29.39 -4.95
CA ILE A 382 0.72 29.50 -3.50
C ILE A 382 1.13 30.93 -3.10
N ALA A 383 2.08 31.52 -3.82
CA ALA A 383 2.58 32.86 -3.53
C ALA A 383 1.55 33.96 -3.79
N ALA A 384 0.71 33.80 -4.81
CA ALA A 384 -0.29 34.80 -5.20
C ALA A 384 -1.49 34.84 -4.24
N GLN A 385 -1.92 33.68 -3.72
CA GLN A 385 -3.14 33.56 -2.92
C GLN A 385 -3.02 32.51 -1.81
N PRO A 386 -2.16 32.74 -0.80
CA PRO A 386 -1.81 31.73 0.21
C PRO A 386 -2.99 31.26 1.09
N ASP A 387 -4.05 32.07 1.23
CA ASP A 387 -5.25 31.76 2.03
C ASP A 387 -6.39 31.16 1.18
N SER A 388 -6.07 30.58 0.02
CA SER A 388 -7.05 30.03 -0.91
C SER A 388 -7.04 28.49 -0.92
N PRO A 389 -8.19 27.84 -1.20
CA PRO A 389 -8.25 26.40 -1.46
C PRO A 389 -7.32 25.97 -2.61
N GLU A 390 -7.15 26.83 -3.62
CA GLU A 390 -6.25 26.61 -4.75
C GLU A 390 -4.78 26.52 -4.30
N ALA A 391 -4.35 27.33 -3.34
CA ALA A 391 -3.00 27.23 -2.78
C ALA A 391 -2.78 25.92 -2.01
N VAL A 392 -3.81 25.43 -1.29
CA VAL A 392 -3.76 24.12 -0.61
C VAL A 392 -3.67 22.98 -1.63
N ALA A 393 -4.45 23.05 -2.72
CA ALA A 393 -4.39 22.08 -3.80
C ALA A 393 -3.02 22.09 -4.50
N ALA A 394 -2.52 23.27 -4.85
CA ALA A 394 -1.21 23.46 -5.46
C ALA A 394 -0.08 22.94 -4.56
N LEU A 395 -0.14 23.16 -3.24
CA LEU A 395 0.87 22.63 -2.31
C LEU A 395 0.89 21.10 -2.31
N ARG A 396 -0.27 20.45 -2.39
CA ARG A 396 -0.35 18.98 -2.42
C ARG A 396 0.12 18.40 -3.76
N GLU A 397 -0.25 19.04 -4.87
CA GLU A 397 0.27 18.68 -6.19
C GLU A 397 1.80 18.82 -6.23
N LEU A 398 2.32 19.98 -5.84
CA LEU A 398 3.74 20.26 -5.71
C LEU A 398 4.43 19.22 -4.83
N TYR A 399 3.90 18.96 -3.62
CA TYR A 399 4.49 17.99 -2.71
C TYR A 399 4.58 16.62 -3.37
N SER A 400 3.50 16.16 -4.02
CA SER A 400 3.53 14.90 -4.77
C SER A 400 4.73 14.86 -5.72
N LEU A 401 4.97 15.92 -6.52
CA LEU A 401 6.07 16.01 -7.49
C LEU A 401 7.47 15.98 -6.84
N ILE A 402 7.63 16.64 -5.70
CA ILE A 402 8.93 16.84 -5.02
C ILE A 402 9.17 15.94 -3.80
N ARG A 403 8.38 14.88 -3.63
CA ARG A 403 8.63 13.84 -2.62
C ARG A 403 10.06 13.29 -2.76
N THR A 404 10.76 13.14 -1.63
CA THR A 404 12.22 12.88 -1.59
C THR A 404 12.65 11.46 -1.95
N ASP A 405 11.72 10.52 -1.96
CA ASP A 405 11.93 9.10 -2.25
C ASP A 405 11.76 8.74 -3.73
N ARG A 406 11.23 9.66 -4.54
CA ARG A 406 11.12 9.46 -5.99
C ARG A 406 12.53 9.41 -6.61
N ALA A 407 12.70 8.56 -7.64
CA ALA A 407 14.03 8.22 -8.19
C ALA A 407 14.68 9.32 -9.07
N ASP A 408 13.91 10.29 -9.57
CA ASP A 408 14.38 11.40 -10.39
C ASP A 408 15.13 12.51 -9.59
N LYS A 409 15.99 13.27 -10.26
CA LYS A 409 16.88 14.26 -9.63
C LYS A 409 16.33 15.68 -9.73
N LEU A 410 15.18 15.95 -9.10
CA LEU A 410 14.68 17.31 -8.94
C LEU A 410 15.41 18.03 -7.80
N VAL A 411 15.93 19.23 -8.07
CA VAL A 411 16.72 20.02 -7.10
C VAL A 411 15.87 20.43 -5.90
N GLU A 412 14.59 20.70 -6.14
CA GLU A 412 13.61 21.12 -5.14
C GLU A 412 13.42 20.12 -4.01
N ARG A 413 13.70 18.82 -4.26
CA ARG A 413 13.60 17.75 -3.25
C ARG A 413 14.54 17.95 -2.08
N ALA A 414 15.72 18.52 -2.33
CA ALA A 414 16.67 18.83 -1.25
C ALA A 414 16.11 19.89 -0.29
N THR A 415 15.16 20.72 -0.75
CA THR A 415 14.62 21.87 -0.03
C THR A 415 13.17 21.70 0.45
N VAL A 416 12.53 20.56 0.18
CA VAL A 416 11.10 20.37 0.49
C VAL A 416 10.78 20.60 1.98
N GLU A 417 11.63 20.10 2.89
CA GLU A 417 11.43 20.24 4.33
C GLU A 417 11.53 21.71 4.75
N SER A 418 12.54 22.44 4.28
CA SER A 418 12.68 23.87 4.54
C SER A 418 11.56 24.71 3.91
N TYR A 419 11.04 24.28 2.75
CA TYR A 419 9.93 24.96 2.10
C TYR A 419 8.64 24.79 2.89
N LEU A 420 8.33 23.57 3.35
CA LEU A 420 7.19 23.28 4.21
C LEU A 420 7.31 23.98 5.58
N ASP A 421 8.49 23.97 6.21
CA ASP A 421 8.78 24.74 7.42
C ASP A 421 8.49 26.24 7.20
N SER A 422 8.96 26.79 6.08
CA SER A 422 8.74 28.21 5.75
C SER A 422 7.26 28.53 5.57
N LEU A 423 6.50 27.69 4.86
CA LEU A 423 5.07 27.90 4.67
C LEU A 423 4.30 27.83 5.99
N TYR A 424 4.67 26.88 6.85
CA TYR A 424 4.09 26.74 8.18
C TYR A 424 4.37 27.96 9.07
N THR A 425 5.60 28.48 9.05
CA THR A 425 6.03 29.59 9.91
C THR A 425 5.57 30.97 9.41
N VAL A 426 5.54 31.20 8.09
CA VAL A 426 5.22 32.51 7.50
C VAL A 426 3.71 32.78 7.46
N HIS A 427 2.88 31.75 7.35
CA HIS A 427 1.42 31.89 7.22
C HIS A 427 0.66 31.23 8.39
N PRO A 428 0.81 31.68 9.65
CA PRO A 428 0.21 30.99 10.78
C PRO A 428 -1.33 30.94 10.70
N SER A 429 -1.90 29.81 11.13
CA SER A 429 -3.35 29.60 11.34
C SER A 429 -4.25 29.51 10.10
N ILE A 430 -3.72 29.52 8.89
CA ILE A 430 -4.50 29.28 7.66
C ILE A 430 -4.43 27.83 7.18
N ASP A 431 -5.30 27.44 6.24
CA ASP A 431 -5.38 26.07 5.74
C ASP A 431 -4.08 25.61 5.06
N LEU A 432 -3.34 26.55 4.44
CA LEU A 432 -2.04 26.30 3.82
C LEU A 432 -0.98 25.89 4.85
N SER A 433 -0.84 26.59 5.98
CA SER A 433 0.16 26.23 7.00
C SER A 433 -0.21 24.95 7.73
N ARG A 434 -1.50 24.71 8.00
CA ARG A 434 -1.99 23.43 8.53
C ARG A 434 -1.70 22.27 7.57
N THR A 435 -1.81 22.49 6.26
CA THR A 435 -1.43 21.51 5.24
C THR A 435 0.09 21.32 5.19
N ALA A 436 0.87 22.40 5.26
CA ALA A 436 2.33 22.33 5.28
C ALA A 436 2.84 21.54 6.50
N LEU A 437 2.23 21.75 7.68
CA LEU A 437 2.54 20.99 8.90
C LEU A 437 2.25 19.49 8.72
N GLN A 438 1.10 19.12 8.13
CA GLN A 438 0.78 17.71 7.84
C GLN A 438 1.82 17.08 6.92
N LEU A 439 2.15 17.74 5.81
CA LEU A 439 3.13 17.25 4.85
C LEU A 439 4.54 17.19 5.45
N LEU A 440 4.86 18.08 6.38
CA LEU A 440 6.13 18.08 7.10
C LEU A 440 6.23 16.89 8.08
N VAL A 441 5.16 16.54 8.79
CA VAL A 441 5.09 15.31 9.60
C VAL A 441 5.39 14.08 8.74
N VAL A 442 4.75 14.01 7.57
CA VAL A 442 4.98 12.93 6.59
C VAL A 442 6.44 12.95 6.15
N GLU A 443 6.92 14.04 5.59
CA GLU A 443 8.28 14.16 5.04
C GLU A 443 9.39 13.82 6.04
N THR A 444 9.28 14.31 7.27
CA THR A 444 10.28 14.06 8.32
C THR A 444 10.29 12.59 8.74
N ARG A 445 9.11 11.98 8.85
CA ARG A 445 8.97 10.55 9.09
C ARG A 445 9.60 9.70 7.99
N ARG A 446 9.35 10.03 6.72
CA ARG A 446 9.90 9.29 5.57
C ARG A 446 11.42 9.33 5.51
N LYS A 447 12.02 10.43 5.98
CA LYS A 447 13.48 10.56 6.15
C LYS A 447 14.04 9.82 7.37
N GLY A 448 13.22 9.06 8.10
CA GLY A 448 13.63 8.37 9.31
C GLY A 448 13.88 9.30 10.50
N LYS A 449 13.46 10.58 10.44
CA LYS A 449 13.64 11.55 11.53
C LYS A 449 12.54 11.40 12.57
N LEU A 450 12.51 10.24 13.23
CA LEU A 450 11.43 9.82 14.14
C LEU A 450 11.12 10.85 15.24
N GLU A 451 12.14 11.37 15.93
CA GLU A 451 11.96 12.38 16.99
C GLU A 451 11.30 13.67 16.47
N ARG A 452 11.72 14.14 15.30
CA ARG A 452 11.12 15.32 14.66
C ARG A 452 9.68 15.05 14.23
N ALA A 453 9.41 13.88 13.65
CA ALA A 453 8.06 13.49 13.25
C ALA A 453 7.11 13.40 14.45
N LEU A 454 7.57 12.86 15.59
CA LEU A 454 6.83 12.84 16.86
C LEU A 454 6.54 14.26 17.36
N SER A 455 7.55 15.12 17.44
CA SER A 455 7.38 16.51 17.87
C SER A 455 6.37 17.28 17.00
N LEU A 456 6.47 17.14 15.68
CA LEU A 456 5.56 17.80 14.75
C LEU A 456 4.13 17.24 14.84
N SER A 457 3.99 15.93 15.07
CA SER A 457 2.68 15.29 15.25
C SER A 457 1.97 15.84 16.49
N GLU A 458 2.68 16.00 17.61
CA GLU A 458 2.11 16.59 18.82
C GLU A 458 1.69 18.06 18.61
N THR A 459 2.50 18.85 17.89
CA THR A 459 2.11 20.20 17.46
C THR A 459 0.83 20.16 16.62
N ALA A 460 0.77 19.28 15.62
CA ALA A 460 -0.38 19.14 14.74
C ALA A 460 -1.66 18.72 15.48
N LEU A 461 -1.57 17.92 16.55
CA LEU A 461 -2.74 17.56 17.37
C LEU A 461 -3.41 18.76 18.06
N SER A 462 -2.63 19.80 18.36
CA SER A 462 -3.11 21.02 19.01
C SER A 462 -3.76 22.00 18.03
N GLU A 463 -3.42 21.91 16.73
CA GLU A 463 -3.84 22.87 15.71
C GLU A 463 -4.88 22.32 14.70
N LEU A 464 -4.90 21.00 14.49
CA LEU A 464 -5.79 20.36 13.52
C LEU A 464 -7.12 19.92 14.17
N SER A 465 -8.15 19.79 13.32
CA SER A 465 -9.49 19.31 13.70
C SER A 465 -10.05 18.35 12.65
N GLY A 466 -11.17 17.69 12.97
CA GLY A 466 -11.88 16.78 12.07
C GLY A 466 -10.99 15.67 11.49
N ALA A 467 -11.16 15.39 10.20
CA ALA A 467 -10.45 14.32 9.50
C ALA A 467 -8.92 14.51 9.47
N ALA A 468 -8.44 15.75 9.44
CA ALA A 468 -7.00 16.03 9.50
C ALA A 468 -6.39 15.63 10.85
N LYS A 469 -7.11 15.89 11.95
CA LYS A 469 -6.71 15.46 13.30
C LYS A 469 -6.76 13.95 13.45
N SER A 470 -7.81 13.31 12.93
CA SER A 470 -7.93 11.85 12.90
C SER A 470 -6.70 11.23 12.22
N GLY A 471 -6.34 11.70 11.02
CA GLY A 471 -5.16 11.20 10.31
C GLY A 471 -3.84 11.32 11.08
N VAL A 472 -3.58 12.48 11.71
CA VAL A 472 -2.39 12.66 12.55
C VAL A 472 -2.41 11.72 13.76
N MET A 473 -3.56 11.57 14.43
CA MET A 473 -3.68 10.63 15.55
C MET A 473 -3.42 9.19 15.12
N PHE A 474 -3.99 8.76 13.98
CA PHE A 474 -3.79 7.44 13.42
C PHE A 474 -2.29 7.16 13.17
N ASN A 475 -1.58 8.09 12.53
CA ASN A 475 -0.14 7.94 12.29
C ASN A 475 0.72 8.05 13.54
N LEU A 476 0.31 8.86 14.51
CA LEU A 476 1.02 8.98 15.77
C LEU A 476 1.03 7.65 16.53
N VAL A 477 -0.04 6.85 16.45
CA VAL A 477 -0.02 5.47 16.98
C VAL A 477 1.13 4.68 16.34
N PHE A 478 1.27 4.68 15.01
CA PHE A 478 2.33 3.93 14.33
C PHE A 478 3.74 4.49 14.57
N LEU A 479 3.89 5.80 14.74
CA LEU A 479 5.15 6.41 15.17
C LEU A 479 5.55 5.90 16.56
N TYR A 480 4.60 5.84 17.50
CA TYR A 480 4.85 5.29 18.84
C TYR A 480 5.14 3.78 18.81
N LEU A 481 4.42 3.01 17.99
CA LEU A 481 4.72 1.59 17.80
C LEU A 481 6.13 1.37 17.23
N SER A 482 6.52 2.17 16.22
CA SER A 482 7.88 2.13 15.64
C SER A 482 8.95 2.55 16.64
N ALA A 483 8.63 3.46 17.56
CA ALA A 483 9.52 3.87 18.64
C ALA A 483 9.58 2.86 19.82
N GLY A 484 8.74 1.82 19.81
CA GLY A 484 8.58 0.88 20.93
C GLY A 484 7.82 1.45 22.14
N ASP A 485 7.20 2.63 22.02
CA ASP A 485 6.40 3.26 23.08
C ASP A 485 4.94 2.77 23.04
N LEU A 486 4.74 1.52 23.48
CA LEU A 486 3.43 0.87 23.43
C LEU A 486 2.38 1.58 24.31
N GLN A 487 2.81 2.25 25.38
CA GLN A 487 1.87 2.94 26.26
C GLN A 487 1.27 4.15 25.56
N ARG A 488 2.11 5.01 24.96
CA ARG A 488 1.58 6.16 24.21
C ARG A 488 0.82 5.73 22.96
N ALA A 489 1.22 4.65 22.31
CA ALA A 489 0.44 4.07 21.20
C ALA A 489 -0.99 3.69 21.66
N ARG A 490 -1.13 3.00 22.80
CA ARG A 490 -2.44 2.69 23.42
C ARG A 490 -3.23 3.95 23.76
N ASP A 491 -2.60 4.92 24.39
CA ASP A 491 -3.27 6.15 24.85
C ASP A 491 -3.81 6.95 23.66
N VAL A 492 -3.04 7.09 22.58
CA VAL A 492 -3.49 7.78 21.36
C VAL A 492 -4.60 7.00 20.66
N ALA A 493 -4.52 5.67 20.58
CA ALA A 493 -5.58 4.84 19.99
C ALA A 493 -6.91 4.97 20.76
N SER A 494 -6.88 4.98 22.10
CA SER A 494 -8.09 5.19 22.91
C SER A 494 -8.66 6.61 22.76
N ARG A 495 -7.79 7.63 22.67
CA ARG A 495 -8.21 9.00 22.35
C ARG A 495 -8.84 9.08 20.96
N TYR A 496 -8.32 8.32 19.99
CA TYR A 496 -8.86 8.27 18.63
C TYR A 496 -10.29 7.74 18.64
N GLU A 497 -10.52 6.60 19.31
CA GLU A 497 -11.85 5.99 19.48
C GLU A 497 -12.86 6.96 20.11
N THR A 498 -12.43 7.69 21.13
CA THR A 498 -13.29 8.69 21.79
C THR A 498 -13.61 9.88 20.88
N ALA A 499 -12.63 10.33 20.09
CA ALA A 499 -12.78 11.52 19.24
C ALA A 499 -13.50 11.24 17.91
N PHE A 500 -13.43 10.01 17.41
CA PHE A 500 -13.95 9.60 16.10
C PHE A 500 -14.74 8.28 16.18
N PRO A 501 -15.82 8.21 16.99
CA PRO A 501 -16.55 6.97 17.25
C PRO A 501 -17.19 6.35 16.00
N ASP A 502 -17.42 7.16 14.96
CA ASP A 502 -17.99 6.71 13.69
C ASP A 502 -16.97 5.98 12.81
N ASP A 503 -15.66 6.14 13.06
CA ASP A 503 -14.61 5.42 12.32
C ASP A 503 -14.34 4.03 12.93
N VAL A 504 -15.36 3.19 12.91
CA VAL A 504 -15.31 1.82 13.45
C VAL A 504 -14.18 1.00 12.81
N SER A 505 -13.88 1.22 11.53
CA SER A 505 -12.75 0.60 10.83
C SER A 505 -11.42 1.00 11.44
N GLY A 506 -11.15 2.31 11.49
CA GLY A 506 -9.89 2.83 11.99
C GLY A 506 -9.67 2.49 13.45
N ILE A 507 -10.73 2.52 14.27
CA ILE A 507 -10.69 2.09 15.67
C ILE A 507 -10.26 0.63 15.79
N ALA A 508 -10.98 -0.28 15.12
CA ALA A 508 -10.64 -1.71 15.15
C ALA A 508 -9.22 -1.96 14.67
N PHE A 509 -8.78 -1.22 13.64
CA PHE A 509 -7.46 -1.33 13.07
C PHE A 509 -6.34 -0.90 14.04
N LEU A 510 -6.49 0.26 14.68
CA LEU A 510 -5.54 0.77 15.65
C LEU A 510 -5.47 -0.12 16.89
N GLN A 511 -6.63 -0.56 17.40
CA GLN A 511 -6.71 -1.46 18.55
C GLN A 511 -6.01 -2.80 18.24
N GLU A 512 -6.30 -3.42 17.08
CA GLU A 512 -5.65 -4.66 16.66
C GLU A 512 -4.14 -4.50 16.51
N SER A 513 -3.69 -3.42 15.87
CA SER A 513 -2.25 -3.14 15.68
C SER A 513 -1.51 -2.96 17.01
N VAL A 514 -2.13 -2.27 17.97
CA VAL A 514 -1.56 -2.06 19.30
C VAL A 514 -1.57 -3.36 20.11
N SER A 515 -2.66 -4.10 20.14
CA SER A 515 -2.75 -5.40 20.85
C SER A 515 -1.70 -6.39 20.37
N GLN A 516 -1.46 -6.46 19.06
CA GLN A 516 -0.46 -7.36 18.51
C GLN A 516 0.98 -6.90 18.77
N ALA A 517 1.26 -5.60 18.73
CA ALA A 517 2.58 -5.08 19.11
C ALA A 517 2.91 -5.38 20.58
N VAL A 518 1.89 -5.34 21.46
CA VAL A 518 2.02 -5.75 22.87
C VAL A 518 2.31 -7.24 22.98
N ALA A 519 1.54 -8.09 22.30
CA ALA A 519 1.77 -9.54 22.30
C ALA A 519 3.18 -9.89 21.79
N ALA A 520 3.63 -9.25 20.70
CA ALA A 520 4.97 -9.44 20.16
C ALA A 520 6.07 -9.02 21.15
N GLN A 521 5.91 -7.89 21.85
CA GLN A 521 6.89 -7.46 22.86
C GLN A 521 6.94 -8.43 24.06
N GLU A 522 5.79 -8.91 24.54
CA GLU A 522 5.70 -9.89 25.62
C GLU A 522 6.38 -11.22 25.24
N GLN A 523 6.19 -11.67 24.00
CA GLN A 523 6.82 -12.87 23.45
C GLN A 523 8.34 -12.70 23.29
N THR A 524 8.79 -11.53 22.83
CA THR A 524 10.22 -11.21 22.72
C THR A 524 10.89 -11.14 24.10
N ALA A 525 10.20 -10.55 25.10
CA ALA A 525 10.68 -10.47 26.48
C ALA A 525 10.75 -11.85 27.15
N ALA A 526 9.80 -12.74 26.86
CA ALA A 526 9.81 -14.13 27.33
C ALA A 526 10.99 -14.94 26.75
N VAL A 527 11.39 -14.65 25.50
CA VAL A 527 12.55 -15.26 24.84
C VAL A 527 13.89 -14.70 25.37
N ALA A 528 13.91 -13.44 25.84
CA ALA A 528 15.12 -12.79 26.35
C ALA A 528 15.46 -13.12 27.82
N MET A 529 14.56 -13.72 28.60
CA MET A 529 14.87 -14.17 29.96
C MET A 529 15.66 -15.49 29.91
N PRO A 530 16.90 -15.56 30.44
CA PRO A 530 17.59 -16.84 30.54
C PRO A 530 16.82 -17.71 31.55
N ALA A 531 16.49 -18.94 31.14
CA ALA A 531 15.89 -19.94 32.02
C ALA A 531 16.67 -19.98 33.33
N ALA A 532 16.07 -19.46 34.41
CA ALA A 532 16.62 -19.56 35.74
C ALA A 532 16.75 -21.05 36.04
N ARG A 533 17.99 -21.54 36.06
CA ARG A 533 18.32 -22.92 36.44
C ARG A 533 17.72 -23.18 37.82
N THR A 534 16.62 -23.92 37.86
CA THR A 534 16.24 -24.65 39.08
C THR A 534 17.34 -25.68 39.31
N SER A 535 18.22 -25.38 40.27
CA SER A 535 19.19 -26.35 40.75
C SER A 535 18.42 -27.43 41.52
N PRO A 536 18.66 -28.74 41.28
CA PRO A 536 18.10 -29.77 42.14
C PRO A 536 18.86 -29.73 43.48
N GLY A 537 18.11 -29.51 44.56
CA GLY A 537 18.55 -29.71 45.95
C GLY A 537 17.87 -30.94 46.53
#